data_AF-A0AAV8XD60-F1
#
_entry.id   AF-A0AAV8XD60-F1
#
_cell.length_a   1.000
_cell.length_b   1.000
_cell.length_c   1.000
_cell.angle_alpha   90.00
_cell.angle_beta   90.00
_cell.angle_gamma   90.00
#
_symmetry.space_group_name_H-M   'P 1'
#
loop_
_entity.id
_entity.type
_entity.pdbx_description
1 polymer ?
#
loop_
_entity_poly.entity_id
_entity_poly.type
_entity_poly.pdbx_seq_one_letter_code
_entity_poly.pdbx_strand_id
1 'polypeptide(L)'
;MVSYSMAEVKFTHQQIERFNDRIKNCLEDAQCRHILEHYLKISRKPVLHNALKLWMAANSTTSFNDDEFFDLIDNVDGFNENPLLSISECEHKLSYVKLECCRILEKIRPYFIQYLSTHHF
;
A
#
# COMPACT_ATOMS: atom_id res chain seq x y z
N MET A 1 0.01 26.80 -10.05
CA MET A 1 0.37 25.58 -9.31
C MET A 1 -0.31 25.64 -7.96
N VAL A 2 -1.33 24.82 -7.73
CA VAL A 2 -2.03 24.79 -6.44
C VAL A 2 -1.18 23.94 -5.50
N SER A 3 -0.40 24.58 -4.64
CA SER A 3 0.17 23.92 -3.47
C SER A 3 -1.01 23.54 -2.58
N TYR A 4 -1.40 22.26 -2.59
CA TYR A 4 -2.26 21.73 -1.56
C TYR A 4 -1.49 21.85 -0.25
N SER A 5 -1.88 22.82 0.58
CA SER A 5 -1.64 22.75 2.01
C SER A 5 -2.18 21.39 2.45
N MET A 6 -1.29 20.46 2.83
CA MET A 6 -1.69 19.33 3.65
C MET A 6 -2.21 19.97 4.94
N ALA A 7 -3.50 20.27 5.00
CA ALA A 7 -4.16 20.51 6.27
C ALA A 7 -3.70 19.37 7.19
N GLU A 8 -3.15 19.70 8.36
CA GLU A 8 -2.56 18.72 9.28
C GLU A 8 -3.62 17.66 9.62
N VAL A 9 -3.65 16.59 8.84
CA VAL A 9 -4.52 15.45 9.11
C VAL A 9 -4.00 14.86 10.40
N LYS A 10 -4.87 14.81 11.41
CA LYS A 10 -4.60 14.18 12.69
C LYS A 10 -5.54 13.01 12.89
N PHE A 11 -5.02 11.94 13.45
CA PHE A 11 -5.74 10.72 13.77
C PHE A 11 -5.87 10.58 15.28
N THR A 12 -7.04 10.13 15.73
CA THR A 12 -7.22 9.77 17.13
C THR A 12 -6.38 8.54 17.49
N HIS A 13 -6.19 8.31 18.78
CA HIS A 13 -5.48 7.14 19.28
C HIS A 13 -6.10 5.84 18.74
N GLN A 14 -7.42 5.75 18.78
CA GLN A 14 -8.17 4.59 18.29
C GLN A 14 -7.97 4.36 16.78
N GLN A 15 -7.84 5.42 15.99
CA GLN A 15 -7.54 5.28 14.55
C GLN A 15 -6.13 4.74 14.34
N ILE A 16 -5.13 5.25 15.06
CA ILE A 16 -3.75 4.78 14.96
C ILE A 16 -3.63 3.32 15.44
N GLU A 17 -4.32 2.94 16.52
CA GLU A 17 -4.38 1.54 16.97
C GLU A 17 -4.97 0.63 15.89
N ARG A 18 -6.08 1.01 15.27
CA ARG A 18 -6.66 0.27 14.14
C ARG A 18 -5.67 0.16 12.97
N PHE A 19 -4.95 1.23 12.63
CA PHE A 19 -3.92 1.20 11.59
C PHE A 19 -2.75 0.27 11.97
N ASN A 20 -2.43 0.16 13.26
CA ASN A 20 -1.38 -0.69 13.79
C ASN A 20 -1.73 -2.18 13.76
N ASP A 21 -3.00 -2.56 13.62
CA ASP A 21 -3.35 -3.98 13.53
C ASP A 21 -2.78 -4.63 12.26
N ARG A 22 -3.02 -4.00 11.09
CA ARG A 22 -2.64 -4.53 9.77
C ARG A 22 -2.47 -3.39 8.76
N ILE A 23 -1.53 -3.51 7.82
CA ILE A 23 -1.27 -2.46 6.83
C ILE A 23 -2.50 -2.20 5.97
N LYS A 24 -3.32 -3.24 5.73
CA LYS A 24 -4.58 -3.14 5.01
C LYS A 24 -5.50 -2.04 5.58
N ASN A 25 -5.52 -1.85 6.90
CA ASN A 25 -6.33 -0.80 7.52
C ASN A 25 -5.83 0.60 7.17
N CYS A 26 -4.50 0.78 7.02
CA CYS A 26 -3.92 2.03 6.50
C CYS A 26 -4.28 2.24 5.02
N LEU A 27 -4.25 1.16 4.24
CA LEU A 27 -4.51 1.19 2.80
C LEU A 27 -5.97 1.44 2.46
N GLU A 28 -6.92 0.98 3.26
CA GLU A 28 -8.35 1.21 3.01
C GLU A 28 -8.79 2.64 3.38
N ASP A 29 -8.15 3.26 4.36
CA ASP A 29 -8.40 4.66 4.72
C ASP A 29 -7.72 5.61 3.73
N ALA A 30 -8.50 6.48 3.06
CA ALA A 30 -7.98 7.34 2.00
C ALA A 30 -6.97 8.38 2.50
N GLN A 31 -7.17 8.93 3.69
CA GLN A 31 -6.28 9.94 4.27
C GLN A 31 -4.98 9.29 4.74
N CYS A 32 -5.08 8.15 5.44
CA CYS A 32 -3.92 7.39 5.90
C CYS A 32 -3.09 6.87 4.72
N ARG A 33 -3.74 6.36 3.67
CA ARG A 33 -3.08 5.94 2.44
C ARG A 33 -2.33 7.08 1.75
N HIS A 34 -2.89 8.28 1.71
CA HIS A 34 -2.20 9.44 1.14
C HIS A 34 -0.96 9.83 1.95
N ILE A 35 -1.05 9.78 3.28
CA ILE A 35 0.09 10.03 4.17
C ILE A 35 1.14 8.92 4.02
N LEU A 36 0.74 7.66 3.85
CA LEU A 36 1.65 6.55 3.55
C LEU A 36 2.38 6.79 2.22
N GLU A 37 1.68 7.20 1.17
CA GLU A 37 2.30 7.52 -0.12
C GLU A 37 3.36 8.63 0.02
N HIS A 38 3.03 9.69 0.76
CA HIS A 38 3.96 10.77 1.08
C HIS A 38 5.17 10.26 1.87
N TYR A 39 4.93 9.48 2.93
CA TYR A 39 5.96 8.87 3.77
C TYR A 39 6.93 8.00 2.96
N LEU A 40 6.43 7.19 2.04
CA LEU A 40 7.25 6.33 1.18
C LEU A 40 8.13 7.13 0.21
N LYS A 41 7.63 8.27 -0.30
CA LYS A 41 8.38 9.20 -1.15
C LYS A 41 9.52 9.87 -0.38
N ILE A 42 9.24 10.45 0.79
CA ILE A 42 10.27 11.13 1.60
C ILE A 42 11.30 10.16 2.18
N SER A 43 10.87 8.93 2.52
CA SER A 43 11.73 7.86 3.02
C SER A 43 12.55 7.17 1.91
N ARG A 44 12.39 7.62 0.65
CA ARG A 44 13.05 7.07 -0.54
C ARG A 44 12.93 5.56 -0.65
N LYS A 45 11.71 5.03 -0.52
CA LYS A 45 11.39 3.59 -0.63
C LYS A 45 10.63 3.31 -1.94
N PRO A 46 11.28 3.40 -3.12
CA PRO A 46 10.61 3.28 -4.41
C PRO A 46 9.91 1.93 -4.62
N VAL A 47 10.51 0.84 -4.15
CA VAL A 47 9.93 -0.51 -4.20
C VAL A 47 8.58 -0.57 -3.50
N LEU A 48 8.51 -0.08 -2.26
CA LEU A 48 7.26 -0.08 -1.48
C LEU A 48 6.24 0.87 -2.09
N HIS A 49 6.69 1.99 -2.66
CA HIS A 49 5.82 2.91 -3.36
C HIS A 49 5.20 2.27 -4.62
N ASN A 50 5.95 1.44 -5.35
CA ASN A 50 5.42 0.66 -6.47
C ASN A 50 4.41 -0.39 -6.01
N ALA A 51 4.67 -1.07 -4.88
CA ALA A 51 3.69 -1.99 -4.28
C ALA A 51 2.38 -1.27 -3.89
N LEU A 52 2.46 -0.05 -3.36
CA LEU A 52 1.28 0.77 -3.09
C LEU A 52 0.51 1.13 -4.36
N LYS A 53 1.20 1.53 -5.44
CA LYS A 53 0.59 1.81 -6.74
C LYS A 53 -0.13 0.60 -7.32
N LEU A 54 0.51 -0.57 -7.29
CA LEU A 54 -0.07 -1.82 -7.76
C LEU A 54 -1.32 -2.19 -6.94
N TRP A 55 -1.28 -2.04 -5.62
CA TRP A 55 -2.45 -2.25 -4.76
C TRP A 55 -3.61 -1.31 -5.12
N MET A 56 -3.32 -0.03 -5.40
CA MET A 56 -4.32 0.95 -5.81
C MET A 56 -4.92 0.60 -7.18
N ALA A 57 -4.08 0.24 -8.16
CA ALA A 57 -4.53 -0.21 -9.48
C ALA A 57 -5.50 -1.40 -9.35
N ALA A 58 -5.12 -2.43 -8.57
CA ALA A 58 -5.96 -3.60 -8.32
C ALA A 58 -7.30 -3.27 -7.63
N ASN A 59 -7.37 -2.20 -6.83
CA ASN A 59 -8.62 -1.76 -6.18
C ASN A 59 -9.46 -0.80 -7.03
N SER A 60 -8.91 -0.27 -8.11
CA SER A 60 -9.62 0.62 -9.05
C SER A 60 -10.36 -0.10 -10.16
N THR A 61 -10.16 -1.42 -10.29
CA THR A 61 -10.76 -2.27 -11.33
C THR A 61 -11.48 -3.48 -10.73
N THR A 62 -12.38 -4.06 -11.53
CA THR A 62 -13.07 -5.33 -11.25
C THR A 62 -12.58 -6.49 -12.13
N SER A 63 -11.70 -6.22 -13.11
CA SER A 63 -11.16 -7.22 -14.04
C SER A 63 -9.63 -7.14 -14.11
N PHE A 64 -8.99 -8.29 -14.31
CA PHE A 64 -7.53 -8.39 -14.44
C PHE A 64 -7.15 -8.29 -15.91
N ASN A 65 -6.41 -7.25 -16.27
CA ASN A 65 -5.76 -7.13 -17.58
C ASN A 65 -4.34 -7.69 -17.46
N ASP A 66 -4.04 -8.78 -18.15
CA ASP A 66 -2.74 -9.45 -18.03
C ASP A 66 -1.59 -8.50 -18.38
N ASP A 67 -1.63 -7.85 -19.56
CA ASP A 67 -0.55 -6.96 -20.02
C ASP A 67 -0.26 -5.83 -19.01
N GLU A 68 -1.31 -5.13 -18.56
CA GLU A 68 -1.17 -4.01 -17.63
C GLU A 68 -0.63 -4.45 -16.26
N PHE A 69 -1.18 -5.52 -15.70
CA PHE A 69 -0.80 -5.94 -14.36
C PHE A 69 0.56 -6.62 -14.32
N PHE A 70 0.95 -7.37 -15.34
CA PHE A 70 2.30 -7.94 -15.41
C PHE A 70 3.36 -6.85 -15.47
N ASP A 71 3.16 -5.81 -16.29
CA ASP A 71 4.06 -4.64 -16.33
C ASP A 71 4.19 -3.96 -14.96
N LEU A 72 3.07 -3.81 -14.24
CA LEU A 72 3.10 -3.23 -12.89
C LEU A 72 3.77 -4.15 -11.87
N ILE A 73 3.57 -5.47 -11.97
CA ILE A 73 4.16 -6.48 -11.08
C ILE A 73 5.69 -6.52 -11.25
N ASP A 74 6.20 -6.43 -12.47
CA ASP A 74 7.65 -6.44 -12.73
C ASP A 74 8.39 -5.27 -12.07
N ASN A 75 7.66 -4.20 -11.71
CA ASN A 75 8.18 -3.05 -10.98
C ASN A 75 8.13 -3.20 -9.45
N VAL A 76 7.63 -4.32 -8.93
CA VAL A 76 7.45 -4.59 -7.50
C VAL A 76 8.39 -5.70 -7.04
N ASP A 77 9.53 -5.30 -6.49
CA ASP A 77 10.48 -6.25 -5.90
C ASP A 77 9.82 -7.08 -4.81
N GLY A 78 10.05 -8.37 -4.92
CA GLY A 78 9.58 -9.38 -4.01
C GLY A 78 8.14 -9.81 -4.19
N PHE A 79 7.47 -9.40 -5.27
CA PHE A 79 6.19 -9.99 -5.68
C PHE A 79 6.39 -11.48 -6.03
N ASN A 80 5.48 -12.36 -5.60
CA ASN A 80 5.62 -13.81 -5.74
C ASN A 80 6.89 -14.41 -5.07
N GLU A 81 7.47 -13.78 -4.04
CA GLU A 81 8.64 -14.36 -3.34
C GLU A 81 8.28 -15.54 -2.42
N ASN A 82 7.08 -15.55 -1.85
CA ASN A 82 6.59 -16.65 -0.99
C ASN A 82 5.22 -17.18 -1.45
N PRO A 83 5.05 -17.58 -2.73
CA PRO A 83 3.76 -17.96 -3.24
C PRO A 83 3.46 -19.43 -2.89
N LEU A 84 2.24 -19.69 -2.44
CA LEU A 84 1.67 -21.04 -2.55
C LEU A 84 1.29 -21.36 -4.02
N LEU A 85 0.96 -20.32 -4.80
CA LEU A 85 0.63 -20.35 -6.23
C LEU A 85 1.14 -19.05 -6.86
N SER A 86 1.63 -19.11 -8.10
CA SER A 86 1.97 -17.91 -8.88
C SER A 86 0.70 -17.15 -9.32
N ILE A 87 0.86 -15.88 -9.70
CA ILE A 87 -0.25 -15.07 -10.24
C ILE A 87 -0.89 -15.71 -11.49
N SER A 88 -0.11 -16.41 -12.32
CA SER A 88 -0.62 -17.12 -13.51
C SER A 88 -1.49 -18.32 -13.15
N GLU A 89 -1.28 -18.93 -11.98
CA GLU A 89 -2.00 -20.11 -11.50
C GLU A 89 -3.21 -19.75 -10.61
N CYS A 90 -3.38 -18.46 -10.27
CA CYS A 90 -4.45 -18.01 -9.39
C CYS A 90 -5.70 -17.60 -10.18
N GLU A 91 -6.83 -18.26 -9.94
CA GLU A 91 -8.13 -17.87 -10.53
C GLU A 91 -8.61 -16.48 -10.08
N HIS A 92 -8.20 -16.06 -8.88
CA HIS A 92 -8.56 -14.77 -8.28
C HIS A 92 -7.39 -13.77 -8.31
N LYS A 93 -6.84 -13.53 -9.51
CA LYS A 93 -5.65 -12.70 -9.75
C LYS A 93 -5.66 -11.35 -9.03
N LEU A 94 -6.75 -10.57 -9.12
CA LEU A 94 -6.84 -9.27 -8.43
C LEU A 94 -6.76 -9.40 -6.90
N SER A 95 -7.45 -10.37 -6.32
CA SER A 95 -7.39 -10.63 -4.88
C SER A 95 -5.98 -11.03 -4.46
N TYR A 96 -5.32 -11.85 -5.27
CA TYR A 96 -3.94 -12.26 -5.06
C TYR A 96 -2.98 -11.06 -5.08
N VAL A 97 -3.06 -10.20 -6.10
CA VAL A 97 -2.25 -8.96 -6.18
C VAL A 97 -2.43 -8.11 -4.92
N LYS A 98 -3.67 -7.90 -4.47
CA LYS A 98 -3.96 -7.12 -3.27
C LYS A 98 -3.31 -7.73 -2.02
N LEU A 99 -3.36 -9.05 -1.88
CA LEU A 99 -2.76 -9.77 -0.75
C LEU A 99 -1.23 -9.68 -0.77
N GLU A 100 -0.60 -9.88 -1.92
CA GLU A 100 0.86 -9.78 -2.05
C GLU A 100 1.36 -8.37 -1.79
N CYS A 101 0.68 -7.35 -2.31
CA CYS A 101 1.03 -5.96 -2.00
C CYS A 101 0.90 -5.67 -0.49
N CYS A 102 -0.16 -6.17 0.17
CA CYS A 102 -0.28 -6.07 1.63
C CYS A 102 0.90 -6.76 2.33
N ARG A 103 1.29 -7.98 1.94
CA ARG A 103 2.44 -8.68 2.53
C ARG A 103 3.73 -7.88 2.41
N ILE A 104 3.99 -7.30 1.24
CA ILE A 104 5.19 -6.49 0.97
C ILE A 104 5.18 -5.21 1.83
N LEU A 105 4.05 -4.50 1.84
CA LEU A 105 3.88 -3.25 2.57
C LEU A 105 3.83 -3.47 4.09
N GLU A 106 3.41 -4.63 4.58
CA GLU A 106 3.37 -4.94 6.02
C GLU A 106 4.73 -4.72 6.69
N LYS A 107 5.83 -4.95 5.96
CA LYS A 107 7.21 -4.76 6.44
C LYS A 107 7.49 -3.33 6.90
N ILE A 108 6.80 -2.31 6.37
CA ILE A 108 7.01 -0.90 6.76
C ILE A 108 6.05 -0.41 7.85
N ARG A 109 5.01 -1.20 8.16
CA ARG A 109 3.93 -0.77 9.04
C ARG A 109 4.43 -0.23 10.39
N PRO A 110 5.31 -0.91 11.15
CA PRO A 110 5.72 -0.41 12.46
C PRO A 110 6.35 0.99 12.41
N TYR A 111 7.20 1.25 11.40
CA TYR A 111 7.85 2.54 11.19
C TYR A 111 6.86 3.62 10.75
N PHE A 112 5.90 3.26 9.89
CA PHE A 112 4.85 4.17 9.47
C PHE A 112 3.91 4.53 10.62
N ILE A 113 3.55 3.58 11.48
CA ILE A 113 2.73 3.85 12.67
C ILE A 113 3.46 4.79 13.63
N GLN A 114 4.76 4.57 13.86
CA GLN A 114 5.57 5.50 14.65
C GLN A 114 5.59 6.91 14.04
N TYR A 115 5.68 7.00 12.70
CA TYR A 115 5.61 8.28 11.99
C TYR A 115 4.26 8.97 12.22
N LEU A 116 3.14 8.24 12.10
CA LEU A 116 1.80 8.76 12.38
C LEU A 116 1.67 9.26 13.83
N SER A 117 2.10 8.48 14.81
CA SER A 117 2.03 8.89 16.23
C SER A 117 2.86 10.13 16.54
N THR A 118 3.89 10.43 15.74
CA THR A 118 4.78 11.58 15.98
C THR A 118 4.31 12.84 15.25
N HIS A 119 3.75 12.70 14.05
CA HIS A 119 3.47 13.83 13.15
C HIS A 119 1.97 14.05 12.87
N HIS A 120 1.14 13.05 13.15
CA HIS A 120 -0.29 13.00 12.78
C HIS A 120 -1.18 12.53 13.94
N PHE A 121 -0.74 12.75 15.18
CA PHE A 121 -1.52 12.53 16.39
C PHE A 121 -2.11 13.85 16.92
#